data_AF-A0A0J6H8B5-F1
#
_entry.id   AF-A0A0J6H8B5-F1
#
_cell.length_a   1.000
_cell.length_b   1.000
_cell.length_c   1.000
_cell.angle_alpha   90.00
_cell.angle_beta   90.00
_cell.angle_gamma   90.00
#
_symmetry.space_group_name_H-M   'P 1'
#
loop_
_entity.id
_entity.type
_entity.pdbx_description
1 polymer ?
#
loop_
_entity_poly.entity_id
_entity_poly.type
_entity_poly.pdbx_seq_one_letter_code
_entity_poly.pdbx_strand_id
1 'polypeptide(L)'
;MISNFEKAHNKDEFPDFFRGTGIYFTKDPDWDTQLNIINWQGLCGFLKTQKNPESILKNAFKKYVTTINNTLEDANNLFENIGCYYYMRKKFPALSANGFDLIRDISSTEKQTISNSMKLLRQELNNVNSAQNIELYNRRMTKLINDGGPTDLENLQTYK
;
A
#
# COMPACT_ATOMS: atom_id res chain seq x y z
N MET A 1 17.90 5.99 15.19
CA MET A 1 16.53 5.63 15.59
C MET A 1 16.05 4.54 14.63
N ILE A 2 15.53 3.42 15.15
CA ILE A 2 15.00 2.34 14.30
C ILE A 2 13.62 2.73 13.75
N SER A 3 13.36 2.42 12.48
CA SER A 3 12.08 2.76 11.84
C SER A 3 10.95 1.84 12.33
N ASN A 4 9.69 2.24 12.15
CA ASN A 4 8.54 1.37 12.44
C ASN A 4 8.56 0.09 11.58
N PHE A 5 9.01 0.19 10.33
CA PHE A 5 9.16 -0.98 9.47
C PHE A 5 10.24 -1.92 9.98
N GLU A 6 11.37 -1.40 10.47
CA GLU A 6 12.44 -2.20 11.06
C GLU A 6 11.98 -2.93 12.33
N LYS A 7 11.19 -2.27 13.19
CA LYS A 7 10.55 -2.93 14.34
C LYS A 7 9.64 -4.07 13.90
N ALA A 8 8.77 -3.82 12.91
CA ALA A 8 7.86 -4.82 12.36
C ALA A 8 8.61 -5.99 11.72
N HIS A 9 9.69 -5.70 11.00
CA HIS A 9 10.57 -6.70 10.41
C HIS A 9 11.19 -7.62 11.45
N ASN A 10 11.66 -7.06 12.58
CA ASN A 10 12.28 -7.83 13.65
C ASN A 10 11.27 -8.70 14.44
N LYS A 11 9.98 -8.37 14.39
CA LYS A 11 8.91 -9.07 15.13
C LYS A 11 7.98 -9.89 14.23
N ASP A 12 8.17 -9.82 12.91
CA ASP A 12 7.25 -10.37 11.90
C ASP A 12 5.82 -9.79 11.95
N GLU A 13 5.67 -8.53 12.37
CA GLU A 13 4.39 -7.82 12.58
C GLU A 13 4.03 -6.93 11.36
N PHE A 14 4.26 -7.40 10.13
CA PHE A 14 3.99 -6.60 8.93
C PHE A 14 2.51 -6.20 8.77
N PRO A 15 1.52 -7.07 9.03
CA PRO A 15 0.11 -6.68 8.92
C PRO A 15 -0.25 -5.48 9.79
N ASP A 16 0.27 -5.43 11.02
CA ASP A 16 0.05 -4.31 11.94
C ASP A 16 0.75 -3.04 11.47
N PHE A 17 1.96 -3.16 10.92
CA PHE A 17 2.67 -2.03 10.30
C PHE A 17 1.88 -1.40 9.16
N PHE A 18 1.38 -2.19 8.21
CA PHE A 18 0.66 -1.66 7.05
C PHE A 18 -0.73 -1.12 7.40
N ARG A 19 -1.38 -1.64 8.45
CA ARG A 19 -2.61 -1.06 9.01
C ARG A 19 -2.35 0.17 9.90
N GLY A 20 -1.10 0.39 10.30
CA GLY A 20 -0.75 1.44 11.24
C GLY A 20 -1.36 1.22 12.62
N THR A 21 -1.45 -0.03 13.10
CA THR A 21 -2.03 -0.37 14.40
C THR A 21 -0.97 -0.39 15.50
N GLY A 22 -1.41 -0.23 16.76
CA GLY A 22 -0.56 -0.35 17.93
C GLY A 22 0.66 0.57 17.89
N ILE A 23 1.85 -0.01 18.07
CA ILE A 23 3.13 0.74 18.09
C ILE A 23 3.57 1.26 16.72
N TYR A 24 2.88 0.87 15.65
CA TYR A 24 3.16 1.29 14.27
C TYR A 24 2.29 2.45 13.80
N PHE A 25 1.33 2.85 14.64
CA PHE A 25 0.60 4.09 14.46
C PHE A 25 1.56 5.27 14.68
N THR A 26 1.75 6.09 13.66
CA THR A 26 2.48 7.36 13.78
C THR A 26 1.47 8.49 13.76
N LYS A 27 1.13 9.01 14.94
CA LYS A 27 0.22 10.16 15.04
C LYS A 27 0.86 11.36 14.35
N ASP A 28 0.25 11.82 13.27
CA ASP A 28 0.56 13.13 12.71
C ASP A 28 -0.29 14.18 13.45
N PRO A 29 0.33 15.16 14.13
CA PRO A 29 -0.42 16.17 14.87
C PRO A 29 -1.18 17.15 13.97
N ASP A 30 -0.85 17.21 12.68
CA ASP A 30 -1.35 18.24 11.77
C ASP A 30 -2.30 17.68 10.68
N TRP A 31 -2.21 16.40 10.26
CA TRP A 31 -3.02 15.86 9.15
C TRP A 31 -3.31 14.34 9.18
N ASP A 32 -4.58 13.93 9.21
CA ASP A 32 -5.04 12.52 9.22
C ASP A 32 -4.54 11.65 8.04
N THR A 33 -4.20 12.24 6.89
CA THR A 33 -3.74 11.50 5.69
C THR A 33 -2.22 11.30 5.58
N GLN A 34 -1.42 11.80 6.53
CA GLN A 34 0.05 11.71 6.47
C GLN A 34 0.63 10.42 7.10
N LEU A 35 -0.19 9.64 7.82
CA LEU A 35 0.22 8.40 8.49
C LEU A 35 0.96 7.44 7.57
N ASN A 36 0.36 7.10 6.43
CA ASN A 36 0.93 6.09 5.53
C ASN A 36 2.20 6.62 4.85
N ILE A 37 2.26 7.91 4.50
CA ILE A 37 3.46 8.50 3.88
C ILE A 37 4.65 8.45 4.83
N ILE A 38 4.48 8.81 6.11
CA ILE A 38 5.58 8.76 7.10
C ILE A 38 6.06 7.32 7.31
N ASN A 39 5.15 6.37 7.44
CA ASN A 39 5.49 4.95 7.55
C ASN A 39 6.27 4.46 6.31
N TRP A 40 5.84 4.86 5.12
CA TRP A 40 6.53 4.54 3.87
C TRP A 40 7.90 5.22 3.74
N GLN A 41 8.09 6.44 4.25
CA GLN A 41 9.42 7.09 4.30
C GLN A 41 10.39 6.29 5.19
N GLY A 42 9.93 5.90 6.37
CA GLY A 42 10.70 5.07 7.30
C GLY A 42 11.07 3.71 6.69
N LEU A 43 10.10 3.05 6.06
CA LEU A 43 10.30 1.81 5.29
C LEU A 43 11.37 2.00 4.22
N CYS A 44 11.28 3.06 3.41
CA CYS A 44 12.25 3.30 2.35
C CYS A 44 13.65 3.61 2.89
N GLY A 45 13.73 4.30 4.02
CA GLY A 45 14.99 4.53 4.75
C GLY A 45 15.65 3.23 5.19
N PHE A 46 14.86 2.28 5.70
CA PHE A 46 15.33 0.94 6.07
C PHE A 46 15.77 0.14 4.83
N LEU A 47 14.95 0.07 3.78
CA LEU A 47 15.27 -0.72 2.58
C LEU A 47 16.57 -0.28 1.89
N LYS A 48 16.90 1.01 1.94
CA LYS A 48 18.14 1.56 1.37
C LYS A 48 19.42 0.90 1.92
N THR A 49 19.38 0.35 3.13
CA THR A 49 20.55 -0.26 3.77
C THR A 49 20.59 -1.79 3.61
N GLN A 50 19.57 -2.38 2.97
CA GLN A 50 19.44 -3.82 2.83
C GLN A 50 20.06 -4.34 1.54
N LYS A 51 20.56 -5.58 1.56
CA LYS A 51 21.12 -6.24 0.38
C LYS A 51 20.06 -6.60 -0.68
N ASN A 52 18.86 -6.98 -0.25
CA ASN A 52 17.76 -7.46 -1.11
C ASN A 52 16.44 -6.72 -0.83
N PRO A 53 16.39 -5.39 -1.05
CA PRO A 53 15.25 -4.56 -0.65
C PRO A 53 13.93 -4.99 -1.31
N GLU A 54 13.97 -5.37 -2.59
CA GLU A 54 12.81 -5.83 -3.36
C GLU A 54 12.16 -7.07 -2.73
N SER A 55 12.97 -8.07 -2.38
CA SER A 55 12.49 -9.31 -1.76
C SER A 55 11.91 -9.06 -0.37
N ILE A 56 12.56 -8.21 0.44
CA ILE A 56 12.06 -7.84 1.78
C ILE A 56 10.69 -7.17 1.67
N LEU A 57 10.57 -6.17 0.79
CA LEU A 57 9.31 -5.45 0.58
C LEU A 57 8.20 -6.38 0.06
N LYS A 58 8.51 -7.18 -0.96
CA LYS A 58 7.55 -8.12 -1.56
C LYS A 58 7.03 -9.11 -0.53
N ASN A 59 7.90 -9.68 0.29
CA ASN A 59 7.52 -10.64 1.32
C ASN A 59 6.69 -9.99 2.45
N ALA A 60 7.08 -8.80 2.89
CA ALA A 60 6.32 -8.04 3.90
C ALA A 60 4.92 -7.69 3.39
N PHE A 61 4.82 -7.15 2.18
CA PHE A 61 3.54 -6.75 1.59
C PHE A 61 2.65 -7.97 1.30
N LYS A 62 3.24 -9.08 0.84
CA LYS A 62 2.52 -10.35 0.69
C LYS A 62 1.89 -10.80 2.01
N LYS A 63 2.65 -10.82 3.11
CA LYS A 63 2.12 -11.19 4.43
C LYS A 63 0.94 -10.30 4.84
N TYR A 64 1.03 -9.00 4.58
CA TYR A 64 -0.08 -8.10 4.80
C TYR A 64 -1.31 -8.44 3.95
N VAL A 65 -1.15 -8.57 2.62
CA VAL A 65 -2.26 -8.87 1.70
C VAL A 65 -2.96 -10.19 2.06
N THR A 66 -2.22 -11.20 2.53
CA THR A 66 -2.83 -12.48 2.96
C THR A 66 -3.73 -12.37 4.20
N THR A 67 -3.65 -11.26 4.94
CA THR A 67 -4.50 -11.00 6.12
C THR A 67 -5.71 -10.11 5.83
N ILE A 68 -5.93 -9.74 4.57
CA ILE A 68 -7.05 -8.88 4.20
C ILE A 68 -8.35 -9.67 4.26
N ASN A 69 -9.31 -9.18 5.05
CA ASN A 69 -10.59 -9.82 5.31
C ASN A 69 -11.77 -9.15 4.59
N ASN A 70 -11.51 -8.39 3.51
CA ASN A 70 -12.52 -7.69 2.71
C ASN A 70 -13.49 -6.86 3.57
N THR A 71 -12.97 -6.11 4.53
CA THR A 71 -13.71 -5.04 5.21
C THR A 71 -13.45 -3.71 4.50
N LEU A 72 -14.34 -2.72 4.71
CA LEU A 72 -14.13 -1.37 4.17
C LEU A 72 -12.82 -0.74 4.69
N GLU A 73 -12.46 -1.00 5.95
CA GLU A 73 -11.21 -0.52 6.55
C GLU A 73 -9.99 -1.16 5.89
N ASP A 74 -9.98 -2.49 5.71
CA ASP A 74 -8.89 -3.19 5.03
C ASP A 74 -8.72 -2.69 3.59
N ALA A 75 -9.83 -2.47 2.88
CA ALA A 75 -9.79 -1.99 1.51
C ALA A 75 -9.25 -0.56 1.41
N ASN A 76 -9.65 0.34 2.32
CA ASN A 76 -9.10 1.69 2.38
C ASN A 76 -7.60 1.67 2.71
N ASN A 77 -7.20 0.93 3.75
CA ASN A 77 -5.80 0.81 4.15
C ASN A 77 -4.93 0.24 3.01
N LEU A 78 -5.44 -0.77 2.31
CA LEU A 78 -4.74 -1.33 1.15
C LEU A 78 -4.57 -0.29 0.04
N PHE A 79 -5.65 0.43 -0.31
CA PHE A 79 -5.60 1.46 -1.35
C PHE A 79 -4.59 2.56 -1.02
N GLU A 80 -4.57 3.05 0.22
CA GLU A 80 -3.61 4.05 0.66
C GLU A 80 -2.16 3.55 0.64
N ASN A 81 -1.93 2.28 1.01
CA ASN A 81 -0.60 1.68 0.92
C ASN A 81 -0.11 1.55 -0.52
N ILE A 82 -0.99 1.15 -1.45
CA ILE A 82 -0.65 1.09 -2.88
C ILE A 82 -0.35 2.50 -3.43
N GLY A 83 -1.17 3.49 -3.06
CA GLY A 83 -0.93 4.89 -3.43
C GLY A 83 0.42 5.41 -2.92
N CYS A 84 0.74 5.14 -1.66
CA CYS A 84 2.02 5.51 -1.05
C CYS A 84 3.19 4.79 -1.72
N TYR A 85 3.06 3.51 -2.07
CA TYR A 85 4.08 2.77 -2.82
C TYR A 85 4.43 3.50 -4.13
N TYR A 86 3.44 3.79 -4.98
CA TYR A 86 3.72 4.44 -6.28
C TYR A 86 4.27 5.85 -6.12
N TYR A 87 3.75 6.61 -5.15
CA TYR A 87 4.29 7.93 -4.82
C TYR A 87 5.77 7.85 -4.39
N MET A 88 6.14 6.90 -3.54
CA MET A 88 7.52 6.71 -3.10
C MET A 88 8.42 6.11 -4.16
N ARG A 89 7.89 5.26 -5.04
CA ARG A 89 8.63 4.57 -6.10
C ARG A 89 9.37 5.56 -7.01
N LYS A 90 8.79 6.75 -7.23
CA LYS A 90 9.41 7.86 -7.99
C LYS A 90 10.56 8.54 -7.28
N LYS A 91 10.63 8.42 -5.95
CA LYS A 91 11.60 9.14 -5.10
C LYS A 91 12.71 8.23 -4.57
N PHE A 92 12.48 6.92 -4.54
CA PHE A 92 13.39 5.94 -3.96
C PHE A 92 13.75 4.88 -5.00
N PRO A 93 14.96 4.97 -5.62
CA PRO A 93 15.39 4.04 -6.68
C PRO A 93 15.32 2.56 -6.29
N ALA A 94 15.53 2.22 -5.02
CA ALA A 94 15.41 0.85 -4.50
C ALA A 94 14.03 0.22 -4.70
N LEU A 95 12.97 1.01 -4.90
CA LEU A 95 11.60 0.53 -5.15
C LEU A 95 11.29 0.25 -6.62
N SER A 96 12.21 0.57 -7.53
CA SER A 96 12.07 0.39 -8.98
C SER A 96 13.34 -0.18 -9.64
N ALA A 97 14.29 -0.63 -8.83
CA ALA A 97 15.53 -1.23 -9.29
C ALA A 97 15.21 -2.44 -10.21
N ASN A 98 15.95 -2.55 -11.31
CA ASN A 98 15.77 -3.62 -12.30
C ASN A 98 14.34 -3.75 -12.88
N GLY A 99 13.55 -2.67 -12.83
CA GLY A 99 12.16 -2.69 -13.30
C GLY A 99 11.16 -3.22 -12.28
N PHE A 100 11.58 -3.53 -11.06
CA PHE A 100 10.71 -4.04 -9.99
C PHE A 100 9.45 -3.17 -9.79
N ASP A 101 8.32 -3.85 -9.64
CA ASP A 101 7.03 -3.27 -9.34
C ASP A 101 6.28 -4.15 -8.34
N LEU A 102 6.07 -3.64 -7.13
CA LEU A 102 5.47 -4.40 -6.02
C LEU A 102 4.10 -5.00 -6.38
N ILE A 103 3.26 -4.26 -7.11
CA ILE A 103 1.88 -4.68 -7.40
C ILE A 103 1.84 -5.55 -8.64
N ARG A 104 2.68 -5.28 -9.64
CA ARG A 104 2.75 -6.09 -10.86
C ARG A 104 3.52 -7.40 -10.64
N ASP A 105 4.51 -7.42 -9.75
CA ASP A 105 5.37 -8.60 -9.54
C ASP A 105 4.87 -9.53 -8.42
N ILE A 106 3.78 -9.19 -7.70
CA ILE A 106 3.17 -10.07 -6.70
C ILE A 106 2.42 -11.24 -7.36
N SER A 107 2.12 -12.32 -6.63
CA SER A 107 1.50 -13.50 -7.24
C SER A 107 0.05 -13.24 -7.65
N SER A 108 -0.47 -14.09 -8.53
CA SER A 108 -1.87 -14.03 -8.98
C SER A 108 -2.87 -14.08 -7.82
N THR A 109 -2.57 -14.84 -6.77
CA THR A 109 -3.43 -14.93 -5.58
C THR A 109 -3.53 -13.59 -4.87
N GLU A 110 -2.40 -12.91 -4.63
CA GLU A 110 -2.42 -11.61 -3.97
C GLU A 110 -3.01 -10.52 -4.90
N LYS A 111 -2.75 -10.57 -6.22
CA LYS A 111 -3.41 -9.70 -7.21
C LYS A 111 -4.93 -9.84 -7.17
N GLN A 112 -5.44 -11.07 -6.99
CA GLN A 112 -6.87 -11.33 -6.86
C GLN A 112 -7.44 -10.71 -5.57
N THR A 113 -6.74 -10.87 -4.45
CA THR A 113 -7.14 -10.24 -3.17
C THR A 113 -7.23 -8.73 -3.32
N ILE A 114 -6.21 -8.09 -3.88
CA ILE A 114 -6.21 -6.64 -4.13
C ILE A 114 -7.40 -6.24 -5.02
N SER A 115 -7.61 -6.96 -6.12
CA SER A 115 -8.70 -6.71 -7.06
C SER A 115 -10.07 -6.78 -6.40
N ASN A 116 -10.29 -7.79 -5.56
CA ASN A 116 -11.55 -7.96 -4.82
C ASN A 116 -11.76 -6.83 -3.80
N SER A 117 -10.70 -6.43 -3.09
CA SER A 117 -10.79 -5.33 -2.12
C SER A 117 -11.07 -3.99 -2.80
N MET A 118 -10.52 -3.73 -3.99
CA MET A 118 -10.81 -2.50 -4.73
C MET A 118 -12.25 -2.45 -5.26
N LYS A 119 -12.78 -3.60 -5.71
CA LYS A 119 -14.18 -3.75 -6.09
C LYS A 119 -15.11 -3.46 -4.92
N LEU A 120 -14.82 -4.04 -3.75
CA LEU A 120 -15.57 -3.79 -2.52
C LEU A 120 -15.54 -2.30 -2.16
N LEU A 121 -14.37 -1.67 -2.14
CA LEU A 121 -14.23 -0.25 -1.80
C LEU A 121 -15.10 0.63 -2.68
N ARG A 122 -15.10 0.39 -4.00
CA ARG A 122 -15.93 1.14 -4.94
C ARG A 122 -17.43 0.90 -4.71
N GLN A 123 -17.84 -0.34 -4.43
CA GLN A 123 -19.24 -0.66 -4.13
C GLN A 123 -19.72 0.06 -2.87
N GLU A 124 -18.94 0.01 -1.79
CA GLU A 124 -19.27 0.69 -0.52
C GLU A 124 -19.36 2.21 -0.69
N LEU A 125 -18.45 2.82 -1.45
CA LEU A 125 -18.48 4.25 -1.75
C LEU A 125 -19.74 4.68 -2.52
N ASN A 126 -20.19 3.85 -3.47
CA ASN A 126 -21.43 4.09 -4.20
C ASN A 126 -22.68 3.90 -3.32
N ASN A 127 -22.68 2.91 -2.42
CA ASN A 127 -23.81 2.63 -1.53
C ASN A 127 -24.06 3.77 -0.53
N VAL A 128 -23.00 4.42 -0.05
CA VAL A 128 -23.09 5.53 0.91
C VAL A 128 -23.61 6.83 0.25
N ASN A 129 -23.74 6.89 -1.09
CA ASN A 129 -24.19 8.06 -1.85
C ASN A 129 -23.44 9.36 -1.50
N SER A 130 -22.19 9.26 -1.02
CA SER A 130 -21.37 10.43 -0.71
C SER A 130 -20.56 10.84 -1.94
N ALA A 131 -21.06 11.85 -2.67
CA ALA A 131 -20.38 12.40 -3.84
C ALA A 131 -18.93 12.84 -3.53
N GLN A 132 -18.71 13.40 -2.33
CA GLN A 132 -17.39 13.82 -1.87
C GLN A 132 -16.41 12.63 -1.73
N ASN A 133 -16.87 11.49 -1.20
CA ASN A 133 -16.02 10.32 -1.03
C ASN A 133 -15.67 9.68 -2.38
N ILE A 134 -16.62 9.64 -3.32
CA ILE A 134 -16.40 9.16 -4.69
C ILE A 134 -15.40 10.07 -5.42
N GLU A 135 -15.56 11.39 -5.32
CA GLU A 135 -14.63 12.36 -5.92
C GLU A 135 -13.21 12.20 -5.35
N LEU A 136 -13.09 12.07 -4.02
CA LEU A 136 -11.81 11.85 -3.36
C LEU A 136 -11.14 10.56 -3.83
N TYR A 137 -11.90 9.46 -3.91
CA TYR A 137 -11.42 8.17 -4.43
C TYR A 137 -10.92 8.30 -5.88
N ASN A 138 -11.72 8.91 -6.76
CA ASN A 138 -11.35 9.12 -8.17
C ASN A 138 -10.07 9.96 -8.32
N ARG A 139 -9.93 11.01 -7.50
CA ARG A 139 -8.73 11.85 -7.47
C ARG A 139 -7.49 11.07 -7.02
N ARG A 140 -7.62 10.24 -5.98
CA ARG A 140 -6.52 9.37 -5.49
C ARG A 140 -6.15 8.31 -6.53
N MET A 141 -7.13 7.71 -7.20
CA MET A 141 -6.89 6.75 -8.28
C MET A 141 -6.15 7.40 -9.46
N THR A 142 -6.60 8.59 -9.88
CA THR A 142 -5.93 9.37 -10.93
C THR A 142 -4.47 9.68 -10.56
N LYS A 143 -4.22 10.06 -9.30
CA LYS A 143 -2.86 10.31 -8.83
C LYS A 143 -2.00 9.04 -8.85
N LEU A 144 -2.52 7.91 -8.38
CA LEU A 144 -1.84 6.62 -8.41
C LEU A 144 -1.42 6.24 -9.83
N ILE A 145 -2.32 6.41 -10.80
CA ILE A 145 -2.05 6.15 -12.22
C ILE A 145 -0.95 7.08 -12.75
N ASN A 146 -1.04 8.38 -12.45
CA ASN A 146 -0.02 9.37 -12.83
C ASN A 146 1.35 9.11 -12.17
N ASP A 147 1.36 8.40 -11.04
CA ASP A 147 2.58 7.96 -10.37
C ASP A 147 3.11 6.61 -10.90
N GLY A 148 2.51 6.08 -11.97
CA GLY A 148 2.96 4.88 -12.68
C GLY A 148 2.26 3.59 -12.25
N GLY A 149 1.20 3.68 -11.46
CA GLY A 149 0.42 2.53 -11.02
C GLY A 149 -0.41 1.88 -12.13
N PRO A 150 -1.08 0.74 -11.85
CA PRO A 150 -1.97 0.09 -12.79
C PRO A 150 -3.19 0.98 -13.05
N THR A 151 -3.65 1.04 -14.30
CA THR A 151 -4.86 1.81 -14.68
C THR A 151 -6.15 1.17 -14.22
N ASP A 152 -6.09 -0.10 -13.80
CA ASP A 152 -7.22 -0.86 -13.30
C ASP A 152 -6.77 -1.79 -12.16
N LEU A 153 -6.94 -1.32 -10.92
CA LEU A 153 -6.68 -2.12 -9.73
C LEU A 153 -7.78 -3.16 -9.47
N GLU A 154 -8.97 -3.02 -10.06
CA GLU A 154 -10.07 -3.98 -9.91
C GLU A 154 -9.84 -5.25 -10.76
N ASN A 155 -8.94 -5.18 -11.75
CA ASN A 155 -8.63 -6.29 -12.65
C ASN A 155 -7.12 -6.48 -12.87
N LEU A 156 -6.37 -6.64 -11.77
CA LEU A 156 -4.90 -6.77 -11.81
C LEU A 156 -4.37 -8.00 -12.53
N GLN A 157 -5.19 -9.04 -12.73
CA GLN A 157 -4.79 -10.23 -13.48
C GLN A 157 -4.38 -9.94 -14.93
N THR A 158 -4.78 -8.78 -15.47
CA THR A 158 -4.42 -8.33 -16.81
C THR A 158 -2.98 -7.82 -16.92
N TYR A 159 -2.30 -7.59 -15.79
CA TYR A 159 -0.91 -7.11 -15.75
C TYR A 159 0.06 -8.27 -15.58
N LYS A 160 1.04 -8.35 -16.48
CA LYS A 160 2.17 -9.29 -16.40
C LYS A 160 3.19 -8.79 -15.39
#